data_AF-A0A358I091-F1
#
_entry.id   AF-A0A358I091-F1
#
_cell.length_a   1.000
_cell.length_b   1.000
_cell.length_c   1.000
_cell.angle_alpha   90.00
_cell.angle_beta   90.00
_cell.angle_gamma   90.00
#
_symmetry.space_group_name_H-M   'P 1'
#
loop_
_entity.id
_entity.type
_entity.pdbx_description
1 polymer ?
#
loop_
_entity_poly.entity_id
_entity_poly.type
_entity_poly.pdbx_seq_one_letter_code
_entity_poly.pdbx_strand_id
1 'polypeptide(L)'
;FFRHLHDIGDNNTLDEHISNPAFEAFYRDHIRKLIHVRGGTRYVSKANYLVTRMEYLLSLFPDARFVLPVRDPVWHIASLIKQHTLFCAGEQNNPRAVAHMQRVGHFEFGLDRRPINTGDLHATLDIMNLWKNGKEIEGWAHYWSDLHHYLADRLTVNKALEKATLVMRYEDLVADPAGKLRALFDHTGLADAQPIIDRVAPTIHAPSYYRPNFTDDEIDQIRDITMIAAKRFGYDVRPVETRQA
;
A
#
# COMPACT_ATOMS: atom_id res chain seq x y z
N PHE A 1 -18.26 11.02 -6.71
CA PHE A 1 -17.63 12.32 -6.40
C PHE A 1 -16.45 12.61 -7.31
N PHE A 2 -15.49 11.70 -7.45
CA PHE A 2 -14.40 11.77 -8.42
C PHE A 2 -14.64 10.72 -9.52
N ARG A 3 -14.96 11.16 -10.75
CA ARG A 3 -15.44 10.25 -11.81
C ARG A 3 -14.36 9.36 -12.42
N HIS A 4 -13.12 9.83 -12.44
CA HIS A 4 -12.01 9.20 -13.16
C HIS A 4 -10.91 8.64 -12.23
N LEU A 5 -11.22 8.44 -10.95
CA LEU A 5 -10.23 8.13 -9.91
C LEU A 5 -9.56 6.75 -10.07
N HIS A 6 -10.10 5.91 -10.94
CA HIS A 6 -9.59 4.57 -11.28
C HIS A 6 -9.50 4.37 -12.80
N ASP A 7 -9.53 5.46 -13.56
CA ASP A 7 -9.24 5.44 -14.98
C ASP A 7 -7.73 5.55 -15.16
N ILE A 8 -7.14 4.59 -15.87
CA ILE A 8 -5.70 4.56 -16.14
C ILE A 8 -5.26 5.75 -16.99
N GLY A 9 -6.16 6.31 -17.80
CA GLY A 9 -5.87 7.44 -18.69
C GLY A 9 -5.72 8.77 -17.95
N ASP A 10 -6.23 8.84 -16.72
CA ASP A 10 -6.23 10.05 -15.89
C ASP A 10 -5.29 9.88 -14.70
N ASN A 11 -4.81 11.00 -14.16
CA ASN A 11 -4.07 10.97 -12.91
C ASN A 11 -4.99 10.55 -11.74
N ASN A 12 -4.63 9.47 -11.04
CA ASN A 12 -5.40 8.91 -9.93
C ASN A 12 -5.02 9.50 -8.56
N THR A 13 -4.12 10.49 -8.52
CA THR A 13 -3.71 11.15 -7.27
C THR A 13 -4.67 12.26 -6.86
N LEU A 14 -4.93 12.36 -5.56
CA LEU A 14 -5.60 13.50 -4.94
C LEU A 14 -4.64 14.15 -3.95
N ASP A 15 -4.17 15.35 -4.28
CA ASP A 15 -3.26 16.14 -3.43
C ASP A 15 -4.00 17.17 -2.57
N GLU A 16 -3.26 17.98 -1.82
CA GLU A 16 -3.80 19.03 -0.97
C GLU A 16 -4.50 20.19 -1.72
N HIS A 17 -4.30 20.31 -3.04
CA HIS A 17 -4.89 21.36 -3.86
C HIS A 17 -6.24 20.97 -4.46
N ILE A 18 -6.58 19.68 -4.43
CA ILE A 18 -7.90 19.19 -4.83
C ILE A 18 -8.95 19.60 -3.80
N SER A 19 -10.11 20.06 -4.27
CA SER A 19 -11.30 20.25 -3.44
C SER A 19 -12.57 19.71 -4.11
N ASN A 20 -13.41 19.06 -3.32
CA ASN A 20 -14.75 18.62 -3.70
C ASN A 20 -15.70 18.76 -2.50
N PRO A 21 -16.28 19.94 -2.26
CA PRO A 21 -17.02 20.23 -1.03
C PRO A 21 -18.15 19.23 -0.72
N ALA A 22 -18.82 18.69 -1.76
CA ALA A 22 -19.86 17.69 -1.59
C ALA A 22 -19.32 16.36 -1.05
N PHE A 23 -18.17 15.89 -1.56
CA PHE A 23 -17.50 14.70 -1.02
C PHE A 23 -17.00 14.94 0.40
N GLU A 24 -16.39 16.09 0.64
CA GLU A 24 -15.75 16.42 1.92
C GLU A 24 -16.79 16.44 3.06
N ALA A 25 -17.93 17.09 2.82
CA ALA A 25 -19.06 17.07 3.74
C ALA A 25 -19.55 15.64 3.98
N PHE A 26 -19.82 14.88 2.89
CA PHE A 26 -20.25 13.48 2.99
C PHE A 26 -19.27 12.62 3.79
N TYR A 27 -17.97 12.73 3.53
CA TYR A 27 -16.95 11.88 4.13
C TYR A 27 -16.74 12.19 5.61
N ARG A 28 -16.75 13.48 5.98
CA ARG A 28 -16.73 13.91 7.39
C ARG A 28 -17.94 13.38 8.15
N ASP A 29 -19.14 13.51 7.58
CA ASP A 29 -20.36 13.06 8.24
C ASP A 29 -20.44 11.53 8.30
N HIS A 30 -19.93 10.84 7.28
CA HIS A 30 -19.81 9.39 7.29
C HIS A 30 -18.91 8.91 8.43
N ILE A 31 -17.72 9.50 8.60
CA ILE A 31 -16.80 9.15 9.69
C ILE A 31 -17.41 9.49 11.05
N ARG A 32 -18.01 10.67 11.23
CA ARG A 32 -18.70 11.07 12.48
C ARG A 32 -19.80 10.09 12.85
N LYS A 33 -20.62 9.69 11.89
CA LYS A 33 -21.67 8.68 12.09
C LYS A 33 -21.09 7.34 12.54
N LEU A 34 -20.02 6.86 11.90
CA LEU A 34 -19.38 5.60 12.27
C LEU A 34 -18.80 5.65 13.70
N ILE A 35 -18.11 6.74 14.06
CA ILE A 35 -17.59 6.96 15.41
C ILE A 35 -18.73 6.94 16.42
N HIS A 36 -19.79 7.72 16.17
CA HIS A 36 -20.94 7.83 17.07
C HIS A 36 -21.66 6.48 17.28
N VAL A 37 -22.01 5.78 16.20
CA VAL A 37 -22.76 4.50 16.27
C VAL A 37 -21.93 3.38 16.92
N ARG A 38 -20.60 3.45 16.84
CA ARG A 38 -19.70 2.47 17.48
C ARG A 38 -19.29 2.86 18.89
N GLY A 39 -19.72 4.02 19.40
CA GLY A 39 -19.26 4.56 20.69
C GLY A 39 -17.74 4.79 20.72
N GLY A 40 -17.13 4.98 19.55
CA GLY A 40 -15.69 5.18 19.42
C GLY A 40 -15.29 6.64 19.63
N THR A 41 -13.98 6.87 19.72
CA THR A 41 -13.39 8.22 19.78
C THR A 41 -12.41 8.49 18.64
N ARG A 42 -12.01 7.44 17.92
CA ARG A 42 -11.12 7.51 16.76
C ARG A 42 -11.67 6.65 15.62
N TYR A 43 -11.32 7.04 14.40
CA TYR A 43 -11.60 6.28 13.19
C TYR A 43 -10.28 5.72 12.64
N VAL A 44 -10.28 4.43 12.33
CA VAL A 44 -9.16 3.77 11.64
C VAL A 44 -9.71 3.14 10.36
N SER A 45 -8.98 3.32 9.27
CA SER A 45 -9.29 2.68 8.00
C SER A 45 -8.02 2.11 7.39
N LYS A 46 -8.20 1.10 6.54
CA LYS A 46 -7.15 0.50 5.74
C LYS A 46 -7.70 0.34 4.33
N ALA A 47 -7.10 1.04 3.37
CA ALA A 47 -7.41 0.88 1.95
C ALA A 47 -6.13 1.08 1.15
N ASN A 48 -5.89 0.24 0.14
CA ASN A 48 -4.61 0.27 -0.59
C ASN A 48 -4.48 1.57 -1.41
N TYR A 49 -5.56 2.00 -2.07
CA TYR A 49 -5.61 3.27 -2.80
C TYR A 49 -5.51 4.54 -1.94
N LEU A 50 -5.37 4.42 -0.60
CA LEU A 50 -5.10 5.61 0.22
C LEU A 50 -3.74 6.22 -0.09
N VAL A 51 -2.79 5.41 -0.58
CA VAL A 51 -1.41 5.85 -0.87
C VAL A 51 -1.33 7.05 -1.81
N THR A 52 -2.26 7.19 -2.76
CA THR A 52 -2.33 8.35 -3.69
C THR A 52 -3.27 9.46 -3.24
N ARG A 53 -3.75 9.40 -2.00
CA ARG A 53 -4.76 10.31 -1.46
C ARG A 53 -4.37 10.88 -0.09
N MET A 54 -3.18 10.55 0.39
CA MET A 54 -2.76 10.88 1.76
C MET A 54 -2.72 12.40 1.99
N GLU A 55 -2.33 13.19 0.99
CA GLU A 55 -2.27 14.65 1.10
C GLU A 55 -3.65 15.29 1.11
N TYR A 56 -4.55 14.85 0.22
CA TYR A 56 -5.95 15.26 0.27
C TYR A 56 -6.62 14.87 1.61
N LEU A 57 -6.31 13.69 2.13
CA LEU A 57 -6.83 13.27 3.43
C LEU A 57 -6.24 14.08 4.59
N LEU A 58 -4.97 14.49 4.51
CA LEU A 58 -4.36 15.34 5.53
C LEU A 58 -4.91 16.77 5.49
N SER A 59 -5.22 17.30 4.29
CA SER A 59 -5.90 18.60 4.18
C SER A 59 -7.32 18.56 4.75
N LEU A 60 -8.01 17.43 4.59
CA LEU A 60 -9.31 17.17 5.20
C LEU A 60 -9.22 16.98 6.72
N PHE A 61 -8.25 16.20 7.19
CA PHE A 61 -8.10 15.84 8.60
C PHE A 61 -6.67 16.14 9.04
N PRO A 62 -6.39 17.39 9.49
CA PRO A 62 -5.04 17.78 9.91
C PRO A 62 -4.47 16.98 11.09
N ASP A 63 -5.35 16.28 11.83
CA ASP A 63 -5.01 15.37 12.92
C ASP A 63 -4.82 13.91 12.46
N ALA A 64 -5.00 13.61 11.17
CA ALA A 64 -4.75 12.27 10.63
C ALA A 64 -3.30 11.83 10.87
N ARG A 65 -3.15 10.53 11.11
CA ARG A 65 -1.87 9.84 11.23
C ARG A 65 -1.89 8.65 10.30
N PHE A 66 -0.85 8.52 9.49
CA PHE A 66 -0.71 7.44 8.53
C PHE A 66 0.34 6.46 9.03
N VAL A 67 0.01 5.19 9.04
CA VAL A 67 1.01 4.13 9.14
C VAL A 67 1.14 3.56 7.74
N LEU A 68 2.33 3.67 7.14
CA LEU A 68 2.64 3.19 5.80
C LEU A 68 3.48 1.91 5.90
N PRO A 69 2.87 0.73 5.81
CA PRO A 69 3.62 -0.52 5.79
C PRO A 69 4.39 -0.62 4.47
N VAL A 70 5.69 -0.92 4.58
CA VAL A 70 6.54 -1.26 3.44
C VAL A 70 7.18 -2.61 3.69
N ARG A 71 7.48 -3.35 2.63
CA ARG A 71 8.06 -4.69 2.72
C ARG A 71 9.08 -4.87 1.62
N ASP A 72 10.05 -5.77 1.83
CA ASP A 72 10.99 -6.19 0.80
C ASP A 72 10.27 -6.49 -0.54
N PRO A 73 10.74 -5.92 -1.66
CA PRO A 73 10.03 -5.97 -2.93
C PRO A 73 9.83 -7.40 -3.45
N VAL A 74 10.80 -8.30 -3.26
CA VAL A 74 10.68 -9.70 -3.71
C VAL A 74 9.52 -10.38 -3.00
N TRP A 75 9.44 -10.21 -1.67
CA TRP A 75 8.35 -10.77 -0.87
C TRP A 75 7.00 -10.12 -1.15
N HIS A 76 6.99 -8.80 -1.36
CA HIS A 76 5.76 -8.07 -1.64
C HIS A 76 5.20 -8.47 -3.02
N ILE A 77 6.03 -8.46 -4.07
CA ILE A 77 5.62 -8.81 -5.44
C ILE A 77 5.15 -10.27 -5.52
N ALA A 78 5.83 -11.21 -4.86
CA ALA A 78 5.36 -12.59 -4.78
C ALA A 78 3.94 -12.67 -4.19
N SER A 79 3.65 -11.87 -3.15
CA SER A 79 2.33 -11.82 -2.53
C SER A 79 1.30 -11.17 -3.46
N LEU A 80 1.67 -10.12 -4.20
CA LEU A 80 0.80 -9.44 -5.16
C LEU A 80 0.39 -10.38 -6.30
N ILE A 81 1.35 -11.08 -6.89
CA ILE A 81 1.10 -12.10 -7.94
C ILE A 81 0.16 -13.18 -7.41
N LYS A 82 0.44 -13.73 -6.22
CA LYS A 82 -0.42 -14.75 -5.61
C LYS A 82 -1.85 -14.25 -5.41
N GLN A 83 -2.04 -13.03 -4.88
CA GLN A 83 -3.37 -12.46 -4.71
C GLN A 83 -4.06 -12.29 -6.06
N HIS A 84 -3.37 -11.74 -7.06
CA HIS A 84 -3.90 -11.59 -8.42
C HIS A 84 -4.40 -12.92 -8.98
N THR A 85 -3.61 -14.00 -8.91
CA THR A 85 -4.01 -15.34 -9.36
C THR A 85 -5.25 -15.84 -8.63
N LEU A 86 -5.35 -15.66 -7.32
CA LEU A 86 -6.52 -16.08 -6.53
C LEU A 86 -7.78 -15.30 -6.91
N PHE A 87 -7.68 -13.98 -7.11
CA PHE A 87 -8.79 -13.17 -7.56
C PHE A 87 -9.24 -13.56 -8.97
N CYS A 88 -8.31 -13.73 -9.93
CA CYS A 88 -8.63 -14.19 -11.27
C CYS A 88 -9.37 -15.53 -11.25
N ALA A 89 -8.88 -16.50 -10.46
CA ALA A 89 -9.53 -17.80 -10.33
C ALA A 89 -10.95 -17.70 -9.74
N GLY A 90 -11.15 -16.86 -8.72
CA GLY A 90 -12.47 -16.62 -8.13
C GLY A 90 -13.45 -15.90 -9.05
N GLU A 91 -12.93 -15.13 -10.02
CA GLU A 91 -13.71 -14.31 -10.95
C GLU A 91 -13.98 -14.98 -12.31
N GLN A 92 -13.16 -15.96 -12.72
CA GLN A 92 -13.16 -16.61 -14.05
C GLN A 92 -14.54 -17.03 -14.55
N ASN A 93 -15.45 -17.41 -13.65
CA ASN A 93 -16.83 -17.81 -13.96
C ASN A 93 -17.86 -17.09 -13.08
N ASN A 94 -17.51 -15.92 -12.54
CA ASN A 94 -18.36 -15.17 -11.63
C ASN A 94 -18.35 -13.66 -11.95
N PRO A 95 -19.10 -13.21 -12.99
CA PRO A 95 -19.18 -11.79 -13.35
C PRO A 95 -19.69 -10.90 -12.21
N ARG A 96 -20.46 -11.46 -11.26
CA ARG A 96 -20.92 -10.73 -10.06
C ARG A 96 -19.77 -10.42 -9.10
N ALA A 97 -18.74 -11.28 -9.04
CA ALA A 97 -17.54 -11.00 -8.26
C ALA A 97 -16.77 -9.81 -8.85
N VAL A 98 -16.56 -9.79 -10.18
CA VAL A 98 -15.93 -8.66 -10.88
C VAL A 98 -16.73 -7.37 -10.63
N ALA A 99 -18.04 -7.39 -10.86
CA ALA A 99 -18.91 -6.23 -10.62
C ALA A 99 -18.97 -5.81 -9.14
N HIS A 100 -18.73 -6.72 -8.20
CA HIS A 100 -18.59 -6.37 -6.79
C HIS A 100 -17.30 -5.60 -6.54
N MET A 101 -16.16 -6.14 -6.99
CA MET A 101 -14.83 -5.52 -6.86
C MET A 101 -14.79 -4.11 -7.45
N GLN A 102 -15.34 -3.94 -8.65
CA GLN A 102 -15.48 -2.63 -9.30
C GLN A 102 -16.31 -1.63 -8.46
N ARG A 103 -17.43 -2.07 -7.87
CA ARG A 103 -18.30 -1.21 -7.06
C ARG A 103 -17.65 -0.77 -5.75
N VAL A 104 -16.81 -1.62 -5.15
CA VAL A 104 -16.07 -1.29 -3.93
C VAL A 104 -14.75 -0.58 -4.21
N GLY A 105 -14.39 -0.41 -5.49
CA GLY A 105 -13.21 0.33 -5.93
C GLY A 105 -11.90 -0.44 -5.83
N HIS A 106 -11.94 -1.77 -5.89
CA HIS A 106 -10.77 -2.63 -5.88
C HIS A 106 -10.41 -3.07 -7.30
N PHE A 107 -9.29 -2.55 -7.81
CA PHE A 107 -8.73 -2.88 -9.12
C PHE A 107 -7.26 -3.31 -9.00
N GLU A 108 -6.75 -3.57 -7.80
CA GLU A 108 -5.36 -3.97 -7.59
C GLU A 108 -5.09 -5.40 -8.10
N PHE A 109 -6.14 -6.23 -8.19
CA PHE A 109 -6.08 -7.66 -8.50
C PHE A 109 -7.28 -8.07 -9.37
N GLY A 110 -7.27 -9.32 -9.86
CA GLY A 110 -8.39 -9.89 -10.61
C GLY A 110 -8.42 -9.55 -12.10
N LEU A 111 -9.52 -9.92 -12.74
CA LEU A 111 -9.75 -9.80 -14.19
C LEU A 111 -9.87 -8.36 -14.67
N ASP A 112 -10.16 -7.42 -13.77
CA ASP A 112 -10.17 -5.97 -14.04
C ASP A 112 -9.05 -5.27 -13.26
N ARG A 113 -7.85 -5.87 -13.24
CA ARG A 113 -6.65 -5.24 -12.66
C ARG A 113 -6.29 -3.97 -13.43
N ARG A 114 -6.11 -2.86 -12.71
CA ARG A 114 -5.70 -1.55 -13.25
C ARG A 114 -4.56 -0.98 -12.41
N PRO A 115 -3.41 -0.63 -13.03
CA PRO A 115 -2.36 0.08 -12.31
C PRO A 115 -2.84 1.49 -11.96
N ILE A 116 -2.42 1.98 -10.80
CA ILE A 116 -2.59 3.38 -10.41
C ILE A 116 -1.71 4.25 -11.30
N ASN A 117 -2.30 5.21 -12.00
CA ASN A 117 -1.57 6.25 -12.70
C ASN A 117 -1.26 7.41 -11.73
N THR A 118 0.02 7.63 -11.42
CA THR A 118 0.48 8.72 -10.52
C THR A 118 0.91 9.98 -11.27
N GLY A 119 0.45 10.17 -12.51
CA GLY A 119 0.78 11.30 -13.37
C GLY A 119 1.71 10.95 -14.54
N ASP A 120 2.13 9.70 -14.67
CA ASP A 120 2.91 9.19 -15.81
C ASP A 120 2.11 8.12 -16.56
N LEU A 121 1.36 8.56 -17.57
CA LEU A 121 0.57 7.67 -18.41
C LEU A 121 1.46 6.73 -19.24
N HIS A 122 2.67 7.14 -19.60
CA HIS A 122 3.55 6.30 -20.43
C HIS A 122 4.02 5.09 -19.64
N ALA A 123 4.56 5.30 -18.44
CA ALA A 123 4.95 4.23 -17.53
C ALA A 123 3.77 3.30 -17.19
N THR A 124 2.59 3.89 -16.94
CA THR A 124 1.35 3.14 -16.66
C THR A 124 0.98 2.21 -17.83
N LEU A 125 1.06 2.69 -19.07
CA LEU A 125 0.76 1.88 -20.27
C LEU A 125 1.83 0.81 -20.52
N ASP A 126 3.09 1.08 -20.20
CA ASP A 126 4.16 0.10 -20.32
C ASP A 126 3.97 -1.07 -19.35
N ILE A 127 3.61 -0.80 -18.09
CA ILE A 127 3.21 -1.83 -17.11
C ILE A 127 2.06 -2.69 -17.66
N MET A 128 1.04 -2.07 -18.23
CA MET A 128 -0.08 -2.82 -18.82
C MET A 128 0.35 -3.67 -20.01
N ASN A 129 1.24 -3.17 -20.85
CA ASN A 129 1.79 -3.92 -21.97
C ASN A 129 2.62 -5.12 -21.49
N LEU A 130 3.41 -4.98 -20.42
CA LEU A 130 4.15 -6.09 -19.81
C LEU A 130 3.19 -7.20 -19.36
N TRP A 131 2.16 -6.85 -18.59
CA TRP A 131 1.13 -7.80 -18.14
C TRP A 131 0.38 -8.46 -19.29
N LYS A 132 -0.03 -7.69 -20.31
CA LYS A 132 -0.73 -8.23 -21.48
C LYS A 132 0.12 -9.25 -22.26
N ASN A 133 1.43 -9.08 -22.26
CA ASN A 133 2.38 -9.98 -22.92
C ASN A 133 2.87 -11.12 -22.00
N GLY A 134 2.24 -11.32 -20.84
CA GLY A 134 2.59 -12.40 -19.90
C GLY A 134 3.86 -12.15 -19.07
N LYS A 135 4.45 -10.95 -19.14
CA LYS A 135 5.63 -10.55 -18.36
C LYS A 135 5.20 -10.06 -16.97
N GLU A 136 4.57 -10.94 -16.20
CA GLU A 136 3.97 -10.60 -14.90
C GLU A 136 5.00 -10.02 -13.92
N ILE A 137 6.14 -10.69 -13.73
CA ILE A 137 7.16 -10.28 -12.75
C ILE A 137 7.72 -8.89 -13.06
N GLU A 138 8.14 -8.66 -14.30
CA GLU A 138 8.63 -7.36 -14.78
C GLU A 138 7.58 -6.26 -14.59
N GLY A 139 6.32 -6.51 -14.98
CA GLY A 139 5.22 -5.56 -14.82
C GLY A 139 4.91 -5.23 -13.35
N TRP A 140 4.93 -6.23 -12.46
CA TRP A 140 4.75 -6.00 -11.03
C TRP A 140 5.93 -5.26 -10.40
N ALA A 141 7.16 -5.52 -10.84
CA ALA A 141 8.34 -4.82 -10.36
C ALA A 141 8.31 -3.34 -10.74
N HIS A 142 7.96 -3.00 -11.99
CA HIS A 142 7.78 -1.60 -12.41
C HIS A 142 6.64 -0.94 -11.65
N TYR A 143 5.47 -1.59 -11.56
CA TYR A 143 4.34 -1.03 -10.82
C TYR A 143 4.66 -0.78 -9.34
N TRP A 144 5.39 -1.69 -8.70
CA TRP A 144 5.88 -1.50 -7.35
C TRP A 144 6.84 -0.31 -7.28
N SER A 145 7.82 -0.24 -8.18
CA SER A 145 8.82 0.82 -8.22
C SER A 145 8.18 2.21 -8.37
N ASP A 146 7.25 2.36 -9.32
CA ASP A 146 6.57 3.63 -9.62
C ASP A 146 5.80 4.17 -8.40
N LEU A 147 4.99 3.32 -7.77
CA LEU A 147 4.22 3.70 -6.58
C LEU A 147 5.12 4.06 -5.40
N HIS A 148 6.22 3.34 -5.20
CA HIS A 148 7.15 3.60 -4.10
C HIS A 148 8.01 4.84 -4.35
N HIS A 149 8.38 5.11 -5.61
CA HIS A 149 8.98 6.39 -6.00
C HIS A 149 8.04 7.54 -5.70
N TYR A 150 6.78 7.47 -6.18
CA TYR A 150 5.76 8.48 -5.92
C TYR A 150 5.61 8.75 -4.42
N LEU A 151 5.43 7.70 -3.60
CA LEU A 151 5.27 7.84 -2.15
C LEU A 151 6.47 8.53 -1.50
N ALA A 152 7.68 8.09 -1.84
CA ALA A 152 8.89 8.67 -1.27
C ALA A 152 9.12 10.12 -1.76
N ASP A 153 8.69 10.48 -2.97
CA ASP A 153 8.73 11.85 -3.47
C ASP A 153 7.78 12.74 -2.68
N ARG A 154 6.53 12.30 -2.47
CA ARG A 154 5.55 13.06 -1.68
C ARG A 154 5.99 13.24 -0.23
N LEU A 155 6.55 12.20 0.40
CA LEU A 155 7.10 12.31 1.75
C LEU A 155 8.34 13.24 1.81
N THR A 156 9.13 13.33 0.75
CA THR A 156 10.27 14.25 0.68
C THR A 156 9.81 15.70 0.56
N VAL A 157 8.88 15.96 -0.37
CA VAL A 157 8.42 17.31 -0.74
C VAL A 157 7.46 17.90 0.29
N ASN A 158 6.52 17.11 0.81
CA ASN A 158 5.49 17.57 1.73
C ASN A 158 5.85 17.27 3.19
N LYS A 159 6.38 18.27 3.90
CA LYS A 159 6.81 18.14 5.31
C LYS A 159 5.67 17.89 6.30
N ALA A 160 4.47 18.37 6.00
CA ALA A 160 3.31 18.05 6.83
C ALA A 160 2.95 16.56 6.70
N LEU A 161 2.98 16.03 5.47
CA LEU A 161 2.75 14.61 5.19
C LEU A 161 3.83 13.72 5.82
N GLU A 162 5.11 14.08 5.67
CA GLU A 162 6.23 13.38 6.30
C GLU A 162 6.00 13.22 7.80
N LYS A 163 5.71 14.33 8.49
CA LYS A 163 5.47 14.33 9.94
C LYS A 163 4.24 13.53 10.34
N ALA A 164 3.21 13.52 9.49
CA ALA A 164 1.97 12.78 9.71
C ALA A 164 2.09 11.28 9.37
N THR A 165 3.24 10.80 8.87
CA THR A 165 3.41 9.43 8.38
C THR A 165 4.50 8.67 9.14
N LEU A 166 4.15 7.52 9.71
CA LEU A 166 5.09 6.51 10.18
C LEU A 166 5.29 5.44 9.10
N VAL A 167 6.47 5.43 8.48
CA VAL A 167 6.89 4.31 7.63
C VAL A 167 7.25 3.12 8.51
N MET A 168 6.61 1.98 8.27
CA MET A 168 6.79 0.75 9.05
C MET A 168 7.27 -0.38 8.14
N ARG A 169 8.56 -0.72 8.23
CA ARG A 169 9.09 -1.91 7.54
C ARG A 169 8.57 -3.17 8.21
N TYR A 170 8.09 -4.11 7.39
CA TYR A 170 7.64 -5.41 7.85
C TYR A 170 8.75 -6.17 8.59
N GLU A 171 9.96 -6.15 8.03
CA GLU A 171 11.12 -6.86 8.55
C GLU A 171 11.52 -6.33 9.92
N ASP A 172 11.45 -5.01 10.12
CA ASP A 172 11.72 -4.45 11.45
C ASP A 172 10.58 -4.73 12.45
N LEU A 173 9.33 -4.75 11.99
CA LEU A 173 8.18 -5.12 12.84
C LEU A 173 8.30 -6.57 13.31
N VAL A 174 8.82 -7.46 12.48
CA VAL A 174 9.08 -8.85 12.86
C VAL A 174 10.32 -8.97 13.77
N ALA A 175 11.37 -8.19 13.51
CA ALA A 175 12.62 -8.24 14.29
C ALA A 175 12.47 -7.66 15.70
N ASP A 176 11.69 -6.60 15.86
CA ASP A 176 11.37 -5.98 17.16
C ASP A 176 9.88 -5.60 17.24
N PRO A 177 8.98 -6.58 17.44
CA PRO A 177 7.55 -6.30 17.48
C PRO A 177 7.16 -5.33 18.60
N ALA A 178 7.75 -5.46 19.78
CA ALA A 178 7.41 -4.62 20.92
C ALA A 178 7.85 -3.16 20.69
N GLY A 179 9.07 -2.94 20.22
CA GLY A 179 9.56 -1.59 19.92
C GLY A 179 8.82 -0.94 18.76
N LYS A 180 8.48 -1.69 17.70
CA LYS A 180 7.72 -1.13 16.57
C LYS A 180 6.26 -0.85 16.91
N LEU A 181 5.62 -1.68 17.73
CA LEU A 181 4.28 -1.36 18.24
C LEU A 181 4.33 -0.12 19.14
N ARG A 182 5.33 0.02 20.02
CA ARG A 182 5.49 1.23 20.83
C ARG A 182 5.59 2.49 19.96
N ALA A 183 6.45 2.47 18.93
CA ALA A 183 6.57 3.58 17.99
C ALA A 183 5.24 3.89 17.26
N LEU A 184 4.44 2.87 16.93
CA LEU A 184 3.11 3.06 16.34
C LEU A 184 2.14 3.74 17.31
N PHE A 185 2.08 3.29 18.56
CA PHE A 185 1.22 3.90 19.58
C PHE A 185 1.62 5.36 19.84
N ASP A 186 2.93 5.63 19.95
CA ASP A 186 3.47 6.98 20.12
C ASP A 186 3.09 7.89 18.93
N HIS A 187 3.27 7.40 17.70
CA HIS A 187 2.93 8.16 16.49
C HIS A 187 1.43 8.46 16.37
N THR A 188 0.59 7.49 16.71
CA THR A 188 -0.88 7.61 16.59
C THR A 188 -1.53 8.31 17.79
N GLY A 189 -0.79 8.53 18.88
CA GLY A 189 -1.32 9.14 20.11
C GLY A 189 -2.42 8.29 20.76
N LEU A 190 -2.33 6.96 20.62
CA LEU A 190 -3.24 6.02 21.27
C LEU A 190 -2.73 5.74 22.69
N ALA A 191 -3.63 5.85 23.67
CA ALA A 191 -3.32 5.59 25.08
C ALA A 191 -3.28 4.07 25.38
N ASP A 192 -2.81 3.73 26.58
CA ASP A 192 -2.84 2.36 27.13
C ASP A 192 -2.16 1.31 26.24
N ALA A 193 -1.03 1.69 25.64
CA ALA A 193 -0.29 0.88 24.67
C ALA A 193 0.25 -0.43 25.28
N GLN A 194 0.83 -0.38 26.49
CA GLN A 194 1.65 -1.47 27.03
C GLN A 194 0.90 -2.81 27.14
N PRO A 195 -0.33 -2.89 27.69
CA PRO A 195 -1.08 -4.14 27.73
C PRO A 195 -1.39 -4.73 26.34
N ILE A 196 -1.59 -3.88 25.34
CA ILE A 196 -1.81 -4.32 23.95
C ILE A 196 -0.51 -4.84 23.36
N ILE A 197 0.60 -4.13 23.58
CA ILE A 197 1.94 -4.53 23.13
C ILE A 197 2.30 -5.90 23.72
N ASP A 198 2.14 -6.09 25.03
CA ASP A 198 2.48 -7.34 25.72
C ASP A 198 1.67 -8.53 25.17
N ARG A 199 0.42 -8.28 24.77
CA ARG A 199 -0.46 -9.30 24.18
C ARG A 199 -0.16 -9.58 22.71
N VAL A 200 0.12 -8.55 21.91
CA VAL A 200 0.21 -8.65 20.45
C VAL A 200 1.63 -8.94 19.97
N ALA A 201 2.65 -8.32 20.57
CA ALA A 201 4.04 -8.48 20.17
C ALA A 201 4.48 -9.95 20.07
N PRO A 202 4.15 -10.85 21.03
CA PRO A 202 4.54 -12.26 20.95
C PRO A 202 3.88 -13.04 19.80
N THR A 203 2.79 -12.52 19.22
CA THR A 203 2.08 -13.15 18.11
C THR A 203 2.67 -12.80 16.74
N ILE A 204 3.55 -11.79 16.67
CA ILE A 204 4.13 -11.30 15.43
C ILE A 204 5.42 -12.08 15.15
N HIS A 205 5.44 -12.82 14.04
CA HIS A 205 6.60 -13.55 13.56
C HIS A 205 6.53 -13.69 12.03
N ALA A 206 7.67 -14.00 11.41
CA ALA A 206 7.70 -14.31 9.98
C ALA A 206 6.91 -15.60 9.69
N PRO A 207 6.08 -15.65 8.63
CA PRO A 207 5.39 -16.88 8.26
C PRO A 207 6.39 -17.95 7.82
N SER A 208 6.26 -19.17 8.35
CA SER A 208 7.11 -20.31 7.99
C SER A 208 6.69 -21.02 6.70
N TYR A 209 5.45 -20.79 6.24
CA TYR A 209 4.81 -21.54 5.15
C TYR A 209 4.95 -20.89 3.77
N TYR A 210 5.45 -19.66 3.70
CA TYR A 210 5.48 -18.88 2.46
C TYR A 210 6.93 -18.62 2.04
N ARG A 211 7.26 -18.98 0.80
CA ARG A 211 8.50 -18.56 0.12
C ARG A 211 8.13 -18.13 -1.30
N PRO A 212 8.74 -17.05 -1.83
CA PRO A 212 8.60 -16.70 -3.24
C PRO A 212 9.08 -17.88 -4.08
N ASN A 213 8.27 -18.29 -5.05
CA ASN A 213 8.64 -19.32 -6.01
C ASN A 213 9.15 -18.64 -7.29
N PHE A 214 10.25 -17.90 -7.14
CA PHE A 214 10.92 -17.22 -8.24
C PHE A 214 12.28 -17.89 -8.50
N THR A 215 12.72 -17.89 -9.75
CA THR A 215 14.10 -18.26 -10.11
C THR A 215 15.07 -17.17 -9.64
N ASP A 216 16.37 -17.48 -9.60
CA ASP A 216 17.39 -16.48 -9.27
C ASP A 216 17.37 -15.29 -10.26
N ASP A 217 17.22 -15.56 -11.56
CA ASP A 217 17.08 -14.52 -12.59
C ASP A 217 15.85 -13.61 -12.37
N GLU A 218 14.72 -14.18 -11.93
CA GLU A 218 13.51 -13.42 -11.60
C GLU A 218 13.69 -12.57 -10.34
N ILE A 219 14.42 -13.09 -9.34
CA ILE A 219 14.78 -12.34 -8.14
C ILE A 219 15.68 -11.16 -8.52
N ASP A 220 16.70 -11.40 -9.34
CA ASP A 220 17.62 -10.36 -9.80
C ASP A 220 16.89 -9.30 -10.62
N GLN A 221 15.99 -9.69 -11.52
CA GLN A 221 15.14 -8.75 -12.26
C GLN A 221 14.31 -7.86 -11.33
N ILE A 222 13.66 -8.44 -10.31
CA ILE A 222 12.91 -7.65 -9.32
C ILE A 222 13.83 -6.68 -8.60
N ARG A 223 15.01 -7.14 -8.16
CA ARG A 223 15.98 -6.32 -7.41
C ARG A 223 16.48 -5.15 -8.24
N ASP A 224 16.82 -5.39 -9.49
CA ASP A 224 17.34 -4.36 -10.39
C ASP A 224 16.29 -3.28 -10.66
N ILE A 225 15.04 -3.66 -10.93
CA ILE A 225 13.95 -2.71 -11.21
C ILE A 225 13.56 -1.91 -9.95
N THR A 226 13.53 -2.55 -8.79
CA THR A 226 13.02 -1.95 -7.54
C THR A 226 14.10 -1.30 -6.67
N MET A 227 15.38 -1.49 -7.01
CA MET A 227 16.58 -1.11 -6.24
C MET A 227 16.51 0.33 -5.71
N ILE A 228 16.16 1.28 -6.58
CA ILE A 228 16.23 2.70 -6.25
C ILE A 228 15.09 3.06 -5.30
N ALA A 229 13.86 2.68 -5.63
CA ALA A 229 12.69 2.86 -4.78
C ALA A 229 12.87 2.19 -3.40
N ALA A 230 13.36 0.94 -3.38
CA ALA A 230 13.54 0.17 -2.15
C ALA A 230 14.56 0.83 -1.20
N LYS A 231 15.65 1.38 -1.74
CA LYS A 231 16.67 2.10 -0.95
C LYS A 231 16.09 3.32 -0.23
N ARG A 232 15.10 4.01 -0.83
CA ARG A 232 14.43 5.16 -0.21
C ARG A 232 13.62 4.79 1.04
N PHE A 233 13.30 3.51 1.20
CA PHE A 233 12.65 2.95 2.38
C PHE A 233 13.60 2.09 3.24
N GLY A 234 14.91 2.22 3.04
CA GLY A 234 15.93 1.57 3.87
C GLY A 234 16.23 0.11 3.53
N TYR A 235 15.76 -0.42 2.40
CA TYR A 235 16.21 -1.72 1.92
C TYR A 235 17.55 -1.58 1.20
N ASP A 236 18.58 -2.23 1.73
CA ASP A 236 19.87 -2.32 1.02
C ASP A 236 19.77 -3.29 -0.16
N VAL A 237 20.51 -2.97 -1.22
CA VAL A 237 20.31 -3.54 -2.56
C VAL A 237 20.86 -4.97 -2.71
N ARG A 238 21.46 -5.54 -1.67
CA ARG A 238 21.86 -6.94 -1.61
C ARG A 238 21.63 -7.44 -0.18
N PRO A 239 21.02 -8.62 0.01
CA PRO A 239 21.08 -9.24 1.33
C PRO A 239 22.55 -9.41 1.69
N VAL A 240 22.93 -9.05 2.91
CA VAL A 240 24.02 -9.76 3.57
C VAL A 240 23.63 -11.24 3.48
N GLU A 241 24.50 -12.06 2.88
CA GLU A 241 24.31 -13.51 2.82
C GLU A 241 23.87 -14.02 4.20
N THR A 242 22.58 -14.28 4.39
CA THR A 242 22.16 -15.18 5.46
C THR A 242 22.59 -16.57 5.01
N ARG A 243 23.86 -16.88 5.27
CA ARG A 243 24.34 -18.25 5.32
C ARG A 243 23.43 -18.98 6.29
N GLN A 244 22.66 -19.91 5.76
CA GLN A 244 21.99 -20.91 6.55
C GLN A 244 23.05 -21.63 7.38
N ALA A 245 22.85 -21.66 8.70
CA ALA A 245 23.40 -22.68 9.58
C ALA A 245 22.30 -23.71 9.84
#